data_AF-A0A1F6BL53-F1
#
_entry.id   AF-A0A1F6BL53-F1
#
_cell.length_a   1.000
_cell.length_b   1.000
_cell.length_c   1.000
_cell.angle_alpha   90.00
_cell.angle_beta   90.00
_cell.angle_gamma   90.00
#
_symmetry.space_group_name_H-M   'P 1'
#
loop_
_entity.id
_entity.type
_entity.pdbx_description
1 polymer ?
#
loop_
_entity_poly.entity_id
_entity_poly.type
_entity_poly.pdbx_seq_one_letter_code
_entity_poly.pdbx_strand_id
1 'polypeptide(L)'
;MKGTKRGMSQLWQERAITPVTEIAVTGGAEALHAVKEGTRIAVRGTSKGRGFQGVVKRHGFLGLPKSHGTTHSHRAPGSIGATAPQRVIPGRKMAGRMGSARVTLKNLLVVSVDAAEGRLFVKGAVPGSKGSAVELLIRP
;
A
#
# COMPACT_ATOMS: atom_id res chain seq x y z
N MET A 1 1.33 -14.31 -11.12
CA MET A 1 0.61 -15.27 -10.25
C MET A 1 -0.43 -14.54 -9.42
N LYS A 2 -1.51 -15.20 -9.01
CA LYS A 2 -2.51 -14.61 -8.10
C LYS A 2 -2.30 -15.17 -6.69
N GLY A 3 -2.64 -14.38 -5.68
CA GLY A 3 -2.59 -14.83 -4.30
C GLY A 3 -3.50 -14.01 -3.40
N THR A 4 -3.56 -14.40 -2.14
CA THR A 4 -4.38 -13.77 -1.11
C THR A 4 -3.49 -13.34 0.04
N LYS A 5 -3.58 -12.07 0.43
CA LYS A 5 -2.85 -11.54 1.59
C LYS A 5 -3.41 -12.15 2.88
N ARG A 6 -2.65 -12.96 3.61
CA ARG A 6 -3.13 -13.59 4.87
C ARG A 6 -2.88 -12.74 6.11
N GLY A 7 -1.78 -12.01 6.20
CA GLY A 7 -1.50 -11.19 7.38
C GLY A 7 -0.05 -10.78 7.49
N MET A 8 0.22 -9.90 8.44
CA MET A 8 1.59 -9.59 8.85
C MET A 8 1.97 -10.56 9.98
N SER A 9 3.11 -11.22 9.84
CA SER A 9 3.69 -12.15 10.79
C SER A 9 5.18 -11.83 11.00
N GLN A 10 5.83 -12.56 11.90
CA GLN A 10 7.25 -12.45 12.15
C GLN A 10 7.90 -13.80 11.85
N LEU A 11 8.96 -13.77 11.04
CA LEU A 11 9.86 -14.92 10.89
C LEU A 11 10.97 -14.79 11.92
N TRP A 12 11.03 -15.78 12.80
CA TRP A 12 12.03 -15.89 13.85
C TRP A 12 13.20 -16.69 13.28
N GLN A 13 14.29 -16.01 12.97
CA GLN A 13 15.56 -16.64 12.60
C GLN A 13 16.52 -16.53 13.79
N GLU A 14 17.49 -17.45 13.89
CA GLU A 14 18.43 -17.55 15.03
C GLU A 14 19.12 -16.24 15.41
N ARG A 15 19.31 -15.32 14.45
CA ARG A 15 19.98 -14.03 14.65
C ARG A 15 19.08 -12.80 14.51
N ALA A 16 17.86 -12.93 14.00
CA ALA A 16 17.01 -11.77 13.71
C ALA A 16 15.52 -12.11 13.61
N ILE A 17 14.68 -11.17 14.07
CA ILE A 17 13.23 -11.20 13.86
C ILE A 17 12.91 -10.34 12.64
N THR A 18 12.46 -10.97 11.55
CA THR A 18 12.08 -10.23 10.34
C THR A 18 10.56 -10.12 10.22
N PRO A 19 9.98 -8.91 10.20
CA PRO A 19 8.56 -8.73 9.94
C PRO A 19 8.28 -9.02 8.46
N VAL A 20 7.37 -9.96 8.21
CA VAL A 20 6.99 -10.39 6.87
C VAL A 20 5.48 -10.33 6.68
N THR A 21 5.07 -10.18 5.44
CA THR A 21 3.68 -10.38 5.05
C THR A 21 3.56 -11.73 4.37
N GLU A 22 2.63 -12.55 4.85
CA GLU A 22 2.30 -13.84 4.27
C GLU A 22 1.31 -13.67 3.11
N ILE A 23 1.66 -14.27 1.97
CA ILE A 23 0.82 -14.34 0.77
C ILE A 23 0.57 -15.82 0.46
N ALA A 24 -0.69 -16.23 0.47
CA ALA A 24 -1.09 -17.56 0.01
C ALA A 24 -1.28 -17.52 -1.51
N VAL A 25 -0.53 -18.33 -2.27
CA VAL A 25 -0.56 -18.31 -3.73
C VAL A 25 -1.67 -19.23 -4.25
N THR A 26 -2.48 -18.72 -5.17
CA THR A 26 -3.53 -19.49 -5.85
C THR A 26 -2.89 -20.15 -7.07
N GLY A 27 -2.60 -21.46 -6.97
CA GLY A 27 -1.89 -22.22 -8.01
C GLY A 27 -0.98 -23.34 -7.48
N GLY A 28 -0.86 -23.51 -6.17
CA GLY A 28 -0.08 -24.60 -5.57
C GLY A 28 1.44 -24.45 -5.71
N ALA A 29 2.16 -25.54 -5.43
CA ALA A 29 3.63 -25.61 -5.43
C ALA A 29 4.25 -25.25 -6.79
N GLU A 30 3.59 -25.61 -7.90
CA GLU A 30 4.10 -25.43 -9.27
C GLU A 30 4.39 -23.97 -9.61
N ALA A 31 3.52 -23.06 -9.16
CA ALA A 31 3.72 -21.63 -9.35
C ALA A 31 4.89 -21.07 -8.51
N LEU A 32 5.21 -21.69 -7.38
CA LEU A 32 6.26 -21.19 -6.48
C LEU A 32 7.68 -21.58 -6.91
N HIS A 33 7.85 -22.62 -7.73
CA HIS A 33 9.18 -23.03 -8.20
C HIS A 33 9.94 -21.95 -8.99
N ALA A 34 9.21 -21.06 -9.67
CA ALA A 34 9.81 -19.93 -10.38
C ALA A 34 10.31 -18.81 -9.45
N VAL A 35 9.97 -18.85 -8.15
CA VAL A 35 10.37 -17.84 -7.17
C VAL A 35 11.42 -18.43 -6.24
N LYS A 36 12.60 -17.82 -6.22
CA LYS A 36 13.67 -18.17 -5.28
C LYS A 36 13.70 -17.20 -4.11
N GLU A 37 14.13 -17.68 -2.95
CA GLU A 37 14.46 -16.82 -1.81
C GLU A 37 15.50 -15.76 -2.20
N GLY A 38 15.38 -14.55 -1.66
CA GLY A 38 16.24 -13.41 -2.01
C GLY A 38 15.85 -12.67 -3.30
N THR A 39 14.92 -13.21 -4.10
CA THR A 39 14.43 -12.54 -5.32
C THR A 39 13.60 -11.30 -4.97
N ARG A 40 13.67 -10.27 -5.82
CA ARG A 40 12.82 -9.08 -5.72
C ARG A 40 11.63 -9.21 -6.65
N ILE A 41 10.43 -8.97 -6.12
CA ILE A 41 9.18 -9.05 -6.86
C ILE A 41 8.39 -7.74 -6.80
N ALA A 42 7.46 -7.57 -7.74
CA ALA A 42 6.45 -6.53 -7.66
C ALA A 42 5.10 -7.14 -7.26
N VAL A 43 4.39 -6.49 -6.34
CA VAL A 43 3.07 -6.92 -5.88
C VAL A 43 2.05 -5.85 -6.24
N ARG A 44 1.04 -6.25 -7.01
CA ARG A 44 -0.09 -5.40 -7.40
C ARG A 44 -1.33 -5.83 -6.64
N GLY A 45 -2.14 -4.87 -6.22
CA GLY A 45 -3.41 -5.16 -5.56
C GLY A 45 -4.24 -3.92 -5.34
N THR A 46 -5.44 -4.11 -4.82
CA THR A 46 -6.33 -3.00 -4.48
C THR A 46 -5.96 -2.47 -3.09
N SER A 47 -5.61 -1.19 -3.01
CA SER A 47 -5.30 -0.52 -1.75
C SER A 47 -6.50 -0.52 -0.80
N LYS A 48 -6.24 -0.56 0.52
CA LYS A 48 -7.29 -0.50 1.54
C LYS A 48 -8.13 0.77 1.35
N GLY A 49 -9.44 0.61 1.20
CA GLY A 49 -10.38 1.72 1.14
C GLY A 49 -10.36 2.54 2.43
N ARG A 50 -10.41 3.87 2.31
CA ARG A 50 -10.47 4.80 3.44
C ARG A 50 -11.68 5.75 3.37
N GLY A 51 -12.62 5.48 2.47
CA GLY A 51 -13.83 6.30 2.28
C GLY A 51 -13.52 7.71 1.74
N PHE A 52 -14.36 8.68 2.11
CA PHE A 52 -14.12 10.09 1.86
C PHE A 52 -13.12 10.65 2.87
N GLN A 53 -12.08 11.32 2.39
CA GLN A 53 -11.02 11.81 3.24
C GLN A 53 -10.70 13.29 2.96
N GLY A 54 -10.59 14.08 4.03
CA GLY A 54 -10.11 15.46 3.97
C GLY A 54 -8.66 15.59 3.49
N VAL A 55 -8.28 16.80 3.09
CA VAL A 55 -6.99 17.12 2.46
C VAL A 55 -5.76 16.75 3.27
N VAL A 56 -5.82 16.89 4.60
CA VAL A 56 -4.70 16.55 5.50
C VAL A 56 -4.33 15.08 5.40
N LYS A 57 -5.31 14.16 5.49
CA LYS A 57 -5.03 12.72 5.44
C LYS A 57 -4.90 12.17 4.01
N ARG A 58 -5.56 12.79 3.03
CA ARG A 58 -5.48 12.37 1.62
C ARG A 58 -4.18 12.79 0.94
N HIS A 59 -3.73 14.02 1.18
CA HIS A 59 -2.62 14.65 0.45
C HIS A 59 -1.47 15.12 1.35
N GLY A 60 -1.56 14.95 2.66
CA GLY A 60 -0.48 15.33 3.60
C GLY A 60 -0.36 16.83 3.86
N PHE A 61 -1.43 17.61 3.68
CA PHE A 61 -1.40 19.05 3.97
C PHE A 61 -1.21 19.31 5.47
N LEU A 62 -0.40 20.30 5.83
CA LEU A 62 -0.07 20.62 7.22
C LEU A 62 -1.26 21.18 8.03
N GLY A 63 -2.19 21.87 7.36
CA GLY A 63 -3.28 22.58 8.01
C GLY A 63 -2.87 23.98 8.51
N LEU A 64 -3.74 24.61 9.29
CA LEU A 64 -3.46 25.91 9.92
C LEU A 64 -3.05 25.74 11.40
N PRO A 65 -2.40 26.75 12.00
CA PRO A 65 -2.08 26.74 13.44
C PRO A 65 -3.30 26.42 14.31
N LYS A 66 -3.04 25.80 15.45
CA LYS A 66 -4.06 25.51 16.47
C LYS A 66 -4.19 26.61 17.53
N SER A 67 -3.22 27.53 17.57
CA SER A 67 -3.17 28.66 18.49
C SER A 67 -3.41 30.00 17.75
N HIS A 68 -3.30 31.11 18.48
CA HIS A 68 -3.42 32.48 17.97
C HIS A 68 -4.74 32.77 17.22
N GLY A 69 -5.87 32.32 17.78
CA GLY A 69 -7.20 32.74 17.31
C GLY A 69 -7.67 32.11 15.98
N THR A 70 -7.04 31.02 15.52
CA THR A 70 -7.53 30.31 14.33
C THR A 70 -8.84 29.61 14.63
N THR A 71 -9.95 30.06 14.04
CA THR A 71 -11.29 29.47 14.27
C THR A 71 -11.72 28.62 13.07
N HIS A 72 -12.19 27.39 13.33
CA HIS A 72 -12.77 26.43 12.37
C HIS A 72 -11.91 26.01 11.15
N SER A 73 -10.67 26.50 11.02
CA SER A 73 -9.86 26.35 9.81
C SER A 73 -8.66 25.40 9.95
N HIS A 74 -8.46 24.75 11.10
CA HIS A 74 -7.25 23.95 11.38
C HIS A 74 -6.95 22.87 10.33
N ARG A 75 -7.98 22.31 9.68
CA ARG A 75 -7.84 21.25 8.66
C ARG A 75 -8.31 21.68 7.27
N ALA A 76 -8.54 22.98 7.06
CA ALA A 76 -8.92 23.53 5.78
C ALA A 76 -7.78 23.38 4.75
N PRO A 77 -8.10 23.33 3.44
CA PRO A 77 -7.10 23.27 2.38
C PRO A 77 -6.27 24.54 2.20
N GLY A 78 -6.69 25.66 2.81
CA GLY A 78 -6.13 26.98 2.53
C GLY A 78 -6.59 27.50 1.16
N SER A 79 -5.81 28.39 0.57
CA SER A 79 -6.11 28.95 -0.76
C SER A 79 -5.99 27.90 -1.87
N ILE A 80 -6.96 27.87 -2.78
CA ILE A 80 -7.09 26.86 -3.85
C ILE A 80 -6.80 27.39 -5.26
N GLY A 81 -6.72 28.70 -5.45
CA GLY A 81 -6.66 29.34 -6.77
C GLY A 81 -5.90 30.67 -6.75
N ALA A 82 -5.62 31.17 -7.96
CA ALA A 82 -5.02 32.48 -8.20
C ALA A 82 -5.99 33.34 -9.04
N THR A 83 -5.81 34.66 -9.04
CA THR A 83 -6.71 35.64 -9.68
C THR A 83 -6.94 35.35 -11.17
N ALA A 84 -5.89 35.17 -11.96
CA ALA A 84 -5.96 34.55 -13.30
C ALA A 84 -5.58 33.08 -13.14
N PRO A 85 -6.34 32.09 -13.64
CA PRO A 85 -7.34 32.10 -14.73
C PRO A 85 -8.82 32.17 -14.29
N GLN A 86 -9.15 32.77 -13.14
CA GLN A 86 -10.53 32.87 -12.58
C GLN A 86 -11.26 31.52 -12.37
N ARG A 87 -10.52 30.40 -12.40
CA ARG A 87 -11.02 29.06 -12.12
C ARG A 87 -9.97 28.24 -11.41
N VAL A 88 -10.42 27.18 -10.73
CA VAL A 88 -9.50 26.20 -10.15
C VAL A 88 -8.91 25.33 -11.27
N ILE A 89 -7.58 25.24 -11.29
CA ILE A 89 -6.84 24.43 -12.28
C ILE A 89 -7.18 22.94 -12.08
N PRO A 90 -7.50 22.19 -13.16
CA PRO A 90 -7.74 20.75 -13.08
C PRO A 90 -6.58 20.01 -12.42
N GLY A 91 -6.88 18.98 -11.64
CA GLY A 91 -5.88 18.24 -10.88
C GLY A 91 -5.46 18.90 -9.56
N ARG A 92 -6.03 20.05 -9.19
CA ARG A 92 -5.85 20.63 -7.85
C ARG A 92 -6.25 19.61 -6.77
N LYS A 93 -5.34 19.38 -5.82
CA LYS A 93 -5.52 18.44 -4.72
C LYS A 93 -6.60 18.92 -3.75
N MET A 94 -7.70 18.17 -3.67
CA MET A 94 -8.85 18.47 -2.79
C MET A 94 -9.27 17.24 -1.96
N ALA A 95 -10.20 17.43 -1.01
CA ALA A 95 -10.83 16.33 -0.28
C ALA A 95 -11.58 15.39 -1.24
N GLY A 96 -11.74 14.13 -0.88
CA GLY A 96 -12.41 13.16 -1.74
C GLY A 96 -12.15 11.72 -1.37
N ARG A 97 -12.63 10.79 -2.22
CA ARG A 97 -12.43 9.35 -2.04
C ARG A 97 -10.94 8.99 -2.02
N MET A 98 -10.54 8.18 -1.05
CA MET A 98 -9.16 7.71 -0.86
C MET A 98 -9.12 6.18 -0.71
N GLY A 99 -8.10 5.56 -1.32
CA GLY A 99 -7.96 4.10 -1.35
C GLY A 99 -8.82 3.44 -2.43
N SER A 100 -8.97 2.12 -2.37
CA SER A 100 -9.70 1.32 -3.37
C SER A 100 -9.17 1.44 -4.81
N ALA A 101 -7.97 2.00 -4.99
CA ALA A 101 -7.28 2.06 -6.27
C ALA A 101 -6.31 0.89 -6.41
N ARG A 102 -6.06 0.43 -7.64
CA ARG A 102 -4.97 -0.52 -7.90
C ARG A 102 -3.63 0.18 -7.68
N VAL A 103 -2.81 -0.38 -6.81
CA VAL A 103 -1.45 0.08 -6.52
C VAL A 103 -0.49 -1.07 -6.80
N THR A 104 0.70 -0.74 -7.30
CA THR A 104 1.79 -1.70 -7.49
C THR A 104 2.97 -1.26 -6.62
N LEU A 105 3.37 -2.12 -5.70
CA LEU A 105 4.58 -1.96 -4.91
C LEU A 105 5.70 -2.75 -5.60
N LYS A 106 6.82 -2.08 -5.87
CA LYS A 106 7.98 -2.66 -6.56
C LYS A 106 9.06 -3.03 -5.55
N ASN A 107 9.97 -3.91 -5.96
CA ASN A 107 11.19 -4.25 -5.23
C ASN A 107 10.95 -4.83 -3.81
N LEU A 108 9.90 -5.61 -3.65
CA LEU A 108 9.65 -6.32 -2.40
C LEU A 108 10.52 -7.58 -2.36
N LEU A 109 11.23 -7.80 -1.25
CA LEU A 109 12.16 -8.92 -1.08
C LEU A 109 11.40 -10.17 -0.62
N VAL A 110 11.61 -11.28 -1.32
CA VAL A 110 11.17 -12.60 -0.87
C VAL A 110 12.15 -13.11 0.19
N VAL A 111 11.67 -13.34 1.40
CA VAL A 111 12.49 -13.81 2.52
C VAL A 111 12.52 -15.33 2.54
N SER A 112 11.36 -15.96 2.36
CA SER A 112 11.25 -17.41 2.31
C SER A 112 10.07 -17.86 1.47
N VAL A 113 10.18 -19.07 0.92
CA VAL A 113 9.16 -19.71 0.09
C VAL A 113 8.83 -21.07 0.67
N ASP A 114 7.58 -21.27 1.06
CA ASP A 114 7.06 -22.57 1.45
C ASP A 114 6.21 -23.14 0.32
N ALA A 115 6.84 -24.00 -0.50
CA ALA A 115 6.19 -24.63 -1.63
C ALA A 115 5.14 -25.69 -1.21
N ALA A 116 5.30 -26.31 -0.04
CA ALA A 116 4.41 -27.38 0.43
C ALA A 116 3.03 -26.82 0.80
N GLU A 117 3.00 -25.69 1.51
CA GLU A 117 1.76 -25.02 1.92
C GLU A 117 1.29 -23.95 0.92
N GLY A 118 2.05 -23.69 -0.14
CA GLY A 118 1.73 -22.67 -1.13
C GLY A 118 1.86 -21.23 -0.59
N ARG A 119 2.79 -20.98 0.34
CA ARG A 119 2.94 -19.71 1.04
C ARG A 119 4.23 -18.99 0.64
N LEU A 120 4.11 -17.68 0.48
CA LEU A 120 5.21 -16.79 0.15
C LEU A 120 5.37 -15.73 1.25
N PHE A 121 6.59 -15.60 1.79
CA PHE A 121 6.91 -14.62 2.81
C PHE A 121 7.69 -13.46 2.22
N VAL A 122 7.08 -12.28 2.25
CA VAL A 122 7.63 -11.07 1.64
C VAL A 122 7.95 -10.03 2.71
N LYS A 123 9.15 -9.45 2.66
CA LYS A 123 9.54 -8.35 3.53
C LYS A 123 8.90 -7.05 3.03
N GLY A 124 8.06 -6.45 3.88
CA GLY A 124 7.43 -5.16 3.63
C GLY A 124 5.91 -5.22 3.51
N ALA A 125 5.33 -4.13 3.04
CA ALA A 125 3.88 -3.97 2.95
C ALA A 125 3.32 -4.58 1.66
N VAL A 126 2.18 -5.25 1.77
CA VAL A 126 1.37 -5.71 0.64
C VAL A 126 0.11 -4.84 0.54
N PRO A 127 -0.30 -4.40 -0.66
CA PRO A 127 -1.50 -3.59 -0.81
C PRO A 127 -2.75 -4.35 -0.36
N GLY A 128 -3.71 -3.62 0.23
CA GLY A 128 -5.01 -4.16 0.63
C GLY A 128 -5.12 -4.61 2.09
N SER A 129 -6.32 -5.04 2.46
CA SER A 129 -6.63 -5.63 3.77
C SER A 129 -6.25 -7.12 3.82
N LYS A 130 -6.20 -7.70 5.01
CA LYS A 130 -6.16 -9.17 5.15
C LYS A 130 -7.33 -9.78 4.37
N GLY A 131 -7.06 -10.83 3.61
CA GLY A 131 -8.00 -11.50 2.70
C GLY A 131 -8.09 -10.89 1.30
N SER A 132 -7.42 -9.77 1.00
CA SER A 132 -7.50 -9.19 -0.35
C SER A 132 -6.69 -9.99 -1.37
N ALA A 133 -7.24 -10.13 -2.57
CA ALA A 133 -6.53 -10.68 -3.71
C ALA A 133 -5.40 -9.74 -4.17
N VAL A 134 -4.26 -10.35 -4.50
CA VAL A 134 -3.05 -9.69 -4.99
C VAL A 134 -2.50 -10.44 -6.21
N GLU A 135 -1.83 -9.69 -7.07
CA GLU A 135 -1.14 -10.17 -8.25
C GLU A 135 0.37 -10.04 -8.00
N LEU A 136 1.08 -11.16 -8.08
CA LEU A 136 2.53 -11.25 -8.02
C LEU A 136 3.09 -11.16 -9.44
N LEU A 137 3.97 -10.19 -9.65
CA LEU A 137 4.66 -9.93 -10.91
C LEU A 137 6.15 -10.18 -10.70
N ILE A 138 6.62 -11.28 -11.27
CA ILE A 138 8.05 -11.59 -11.35
C ILE A 138 8.53 -10.91 -12.62
N ARG A 139 9.47 -9.96 -12.48
CA ARG A 139 10.19 -9.44 -13.64
C ARG A 139 11.41 -10.35 -13.83
N PRO A 140 11.73 -10.74 -15.07
CA PRO A 140 12.96 -11.48 -15.36
C PRO A 140 14.19 -10.66 -14.95
#